data_AF-A0A224XPK0-F1
#
_entry.id   AF-A0A224XPK0-F1
#
_cell.length_a   1.000
_cell.length_b   1.000
_cell.length_c   1.000
_cell.angle_alpha   90.00
_cell.angle_beta   90.00
_cell.angle_gamma   90.00
#
_symmetry.space_group_name_H-M   'P 1'
#
loop_
_entity.id
_entity.type
_entity.pdbx_description
1 polymer ?
#
loop_
_entity_poly.entity_id
_entity_poly.type
_entity_poly.pdbx_seq_one_letter_code
_entity_poly.pdbx_strand_id
1 'polypeptide(L)'
;ELNSEGLSYKQYKYLEKCKEDFNIDHLYLEKLPLPDDKKIPPRQFKCMLACFAEGMGYLKGNKLDWSTIKRYQTMFHEDKQNKTLEVLEICKNNVKDGEEKCELSFKLAKCLQEEFFKGK
;
A
#
# COMPACT_ATOMS: atom_id res chain seq x y z
N GLU A 1 1.49 2.72 22.56
CA GLU A 1 1.20 3.13 21.18
C GLU A 1 2.38 2.80 20.27
N LEU A 2 2.16 2.63 18.97
CA LEU A 2 3.22 2.38 17.98
C LEU A 2 3.92 3.72 17.64
N ASN A 3 5.25 3.78 17.79
CA ASN A 3 6.08 4.93 17.40
C ASN A 3 6.66 4.74 15.97
N SER A 4 7.45 5.69 15.49
CA SER A 4 8.04 5.66 14.14
C SER A 4 8.95 4.43 13.91
N GLU A 5 9.83 4.13 14.85
CA GLU A 5 10.73 2.96 14.79
C GLU A 5 9.94 1.63 14.75
N GLY A 6 8.94 1.49 15.64
CA GLY A 6 8.06 0.33 15.67
C GLY A 6 7.24 0.19 14.38
N LEU A 7 6.84 1.31 13.77
CA LEU A 7 6.14 1.31 12.48
C LEU A 7 7.07 0.86 11.34
N SER A 8 8.31 1.35 11.30
CA SER A 8 9.31 0.91 10.32
C SER A 8 9.62 -0.58 10.45
N TYR A 9 9.80 -1.08 11.68
CA TYR A 9 9.98 -2.52 11.93
C TYR A 9 8.77 -3.33 11.46
N LYS A 10 7.55 -2.88 11.77
CA LYS A 10 6.31 -3.53 11.33
C LYS A 10 6.23 -3.59 9.80
N GLN A 11 6.53 -2.49 9.12
CA GLN A 11 6.56 -2.41 7.66
C GLN A 11 7.56 -3.42 7.08
N TYR A 12 8.80 -3.42 7.57
CA TYR A 12 9.84 -4.34 7.13
C TYR A 12 9.42 -5.80 7.33
N LYS A 13 8.96 -6.15 8.53
CA LYS A 13 8.51 -7.51 8.88
C LYS A 13 7.45 -8.04 7.91
N TYR A 14 6.39 -7.28 7.65
CA TYR A 14 5.32 -7.76 6.78
C TYR A 14 5.68 -7.70 5.31
N LEU A 15 6.53 -6.75 4.90
CA LEU A 15 7.01 -6.69 3.53
C LEU A 15 7.86 -7.93 3.21
N GLU A 16 8.82 -8.30 4.06
CA GLU A 16 9.64 -9.50 3.84
C GLU A 16 8.82 -10.79 3.89
N LYS A 17 8.01 -10.97 4.94
CA LYS A 17 7.13 -12.14 5.07
C LYS A 17 6.24 -12.34 3.84
N CYS A 18 5.58 -11.28 3.38
CA CYS A 18 4.63 -11.40 2.26
C CYS A 18 5.35 -11.60 0.92
N LYS A 19 6.59 -11.16 0.74
CA LYS A 19 7.39 -11.53 -0.44
C LYS A 19 7.67 -13.01 -0.48
N GLU A 20 8.12 -13.56 0.66
CA GLU A 20 8.41 -15.00 0.80
C GLU A 20 7.16 -15.83 0.52
N ASP A 21 6.03 -15.52 1.17
CA ASP A 21 4.77 -16.26 1.02
C ASP A 21 4.26 -16.31 -0.43
N PHE A 22 4.53 -15.27 -1.21
CA PHE A 22 4.06 -15.13 -2.59
C PHE A 22 5.16 -15.34 -3.65
N ASN A 23 6.36 -15.77 -3.22
CA ASN A 23 7.52 -15.99 -4.09
C ASN A 23 7.85 -14.78 -4.98
N ILE A 24 7.77 -13.56 -4.42
CA ILE A 24 8.12 -12.33 -5.14
C ILE A 24 9.62 -12.11 -5.02
N ASP A 25 10.32 -12.27 -6.14
CA ASP A 25 11.75 -11.95 -6.25
C ASP A 25 11.98 -10.45 -5.94
N HIS A 26 13.03 -10.14 -5.19
CA HIS A 26 13.44 -8.77 -4.87
C HIS A 26 13.62 -7.90 -6.12
N LEU A 27 14.10 -8.49 -7.22
CA LEU A 27 14.26 -7.81 -8.51
C LEU A 27 12.93 -7.39 -9.15
N TYR A 28 11.82 -8.01 -8.77
CA TYR A 28 10.49 -7.62 -9.24
C TYR A 28 10.04 -6.29 -8.62
N LEU A 29 10.41 -6.04 -7.36
CA LEU A 29 10.05 -4.82 -6.62
C LEU A 29 10.90 -3.61 -7.02
N GLU A 30 12.18 -3.81 -7.28
CA GLU A 30 13.06 -2.75 -7.79
C GLU A 30 12.65 -2.28 -9.20
N LYS A 31 12.06 -3.18 -9.98
CA LYS A 31 11.63 -2.90 -11.36
C LYS A 31 10.18 -2.48 -11.47
N LEU A 32 9.40 -2.47 -10.39
CA LEU A 32 7.97 -2.20 -10.44
C LEU A 32 7.72 -0.73 -10.80
N PRO A 33 7.42 -0.44 -12.08
CA PRO A 33 6.94 0.87 -12.46
C PRO A 33 5.44 0.76 -12.25
N LEU A 34 4.99 0.88 -11.00
CA LEU A 34 3.59 1.18 -10.74
C LEU A 34 3.05 2.41 -11.54
N PRO A 35 3.88 3.25 -12.23
CA PRO A 35 3.38 4.23 -13.20
C PRO A 35 3.16 3.79 -14.67
N ASP A 36 3.47 2.56 -15.13
CA ASP A 36 3.31 2.24 -16.57
C ASP A 36 2.18 1.23 -16.84
N ASP A 37 1.04 1.76 -17.31
CA ASP A 37 -0.25 1.10 -17.56
C ASP A 37 -0.21 -0.05 -18.59
N LYS A 38 0.96 -0.40 -19.13
CA LYS A 38 1.10 -1.40 -20.21
C LYS A 38 1.32 -2.83 -19.73
N LYS A 39 1.56 -3.08 -18.44
CA LYS A 39 1.72 -4.44 -17.90
C LYS A 39 0.79 -4.67 -16.71
N ILE A 40 -0.18 -5.56 -16.91
CA ILE A 40 -1.03 -6.05 -15.82
C ILE A 40 -0.12 -6.79 -14.83
N PRO A 41 -0.06 -6.38 -13.55
CA PRO A 41 0.77 -7.07 -12.58
C PRO A 41 0.25 -8.49 -12.34
N PRO A 42 1.13 -9.48 -12.14
CA PRO A 42 0.76 -10.84 -11.79
C PRO A 42 -0.13 -10.85 -10.54
N ARG A 43 -1.09 -11.77 -10.51
CA ARG A 43 -1.98 -11.96 -9.35
C ARG A 43 -1.21 -12.15 -8.04
N GLN A 44 -0.09 -12.87 -8.09
CA GLN A 44 0.78 -13.08 -6.92
C GLN A 44 1.25 -11.75 -6.29
N PHE A 45 1.62 -10.77 -7.12
CA PHE A 45 2.02 -9.46 -6.63
C PHE A 45 0.87 -8.70 -5.96
N LYS A 46 -0.31 -8.70 -6.60
CA LYS A 46 -1.51 -8.10 -6.01
C LYS A 46 -1.87 -8.73 -4.67
N CYS A 47 -1.74 -10.05 -4.56
CA CYS A 47 -2.01 -10.77 -3.32
C CYS A 47 -0.91 -10.58 -2.26
N MET A 48 0.34 -10.38 -2.67
CA MET A 48 1.42 -9.94 -1.76
C MET A 48 1.07 -8.58 -1.13
N LEU A 49 0.56 -7.63 -1.92
CA LEU A 49 0.09 -6.34 -1.41
C LEU A 49 -1.08 -6.51 -0.42
N ALA A 50 -1.99 -7.46 -0.66
CA ALA A 50 -3.06 -7.77 0.29
C ALA A 50 -2.54 -8.35 1.60
N CYS A 51 -1.60 -9.30 1.54
CA CYS A 51 -0.93 -9.82 2.73
C CYS A 51 -0.26 -8.69 3.53
N PHE A 52 0.43 -7.79 2.84
CA PHE A 52 1.05 -6.63 3.47
C PHE A 52 0.01 -5.69 4.10
N ALA A 53 -1.06 -5.37 3.38
CA ALA A 53 -2.14 -4.52 3.87
C ALA A 53 -2.84 -5.13 5.10
N GLU A 54 -3.08 -6.44 5.12
CA GLU A 54 -3.61 -7.17 6.28
C GLU A 54 -2.65 -7.08 7.48
N GLY A 55 -1.34 -7.31 7.26
CA GLY A 55 -0.32 -7.22 8.30
C GLY A 55 -0.16 -5.81 8.89
N MET A 56 -0.25 -4.79 8.04
CA MET A 56 -0.25 -3.39 8.47
C MET A 56 -1.55 -2.99 9.19
N GLY A 57 -2.65 -3.72 8.97
CA GLY A 57 -3.97 -3.38 9.50
C GLY A 57 -4.74 -2.40 8.61
N TYR A 58 -4.28 -2.18 7.38
CA TYR A 58 -4.98 -1.37 6.38
C TYR A 58 -6.21 -2.07 5.81
N LEU A 59 -6.21 -3.41 5.85
CA LEU A 59 -7.26 -4.23 5.28
C LEU A 59 -7.71 -5.28 6.29
N LYS A 60 -9.02 -5.47 6.41
CA LYS A 60 -9.61 -6.59 7.14
C LYS A 60 -10.69 -7.25 6.27
N GLY A 61 -10.37 -8.42 5.71
CA GLY A 61 -11.21 -9.04 4.68
C GLY A 61 -11.20 -8.18 3.41
N ASN A 62 -12.36 -7.66 3.02
CA ASN A 62 -12.52 -6.82 1.83
C ASN A 62 -12.88 -5.35 2.17
N LYS A 63 -12.42 -4.87 3.33
CA LYS A 63 -12.68 -3.51 3.83
C LYS A 63 -11.40 -2.80 4.24
N LEU A 64 -11.24 -1.58 3.75
CA LEU A 64 -10.10 -0.72 4.08
C LEU A 64 -10.33 0.03 5.40
N ASP A 65 -9.30 0.08 6.24
CA ASP A 65 -9.25 0.93 7.44
C ASP A 65 -8.50 2.23 7.12
N TRP A 66 -9.26 3.21 6.62
CA TRP A 66 -8.75 4.55 6.31
C TRP A 66 -8.18 5.29 7.52
N SER A 67 -8.60 4.95 8.75
CA SER A 67 -8.04 5.55 9.97
C SER A 67 -6.60 5.06 10.19
N THR A 68 -6.38 3.75 10.10
CA THR A 68 -5.05 3.15 10.24
C THR A 68 -4.14 3.56 9.08
N ILE A 69 -4.66 3.55 7.85
CA ILE A 69 -3.93 4.03 6.66
C ILE A 69 -3.48 5.47 6.86
N LYS A 70 -4.40 6.38 7.24
CA LYS A 70 -4.07 7.80 7.47
C LYS A 70 -2.97 7.95 8.52
N ARG A 71 -3.13 7.32 9.69
CA ARG A 71 -2.15 7.40 10.79
C ARG A 71 -0.76 7.02 10.32
N TYR A 72 -0.61 5.88 9.65
CA TYR A 72 0.71 5.37 9.29
C TYR A 72 1.32 6.15 8.12
N GLN A 73 0.53 6.53 7.11
CA GLN A 73 1.02 7.36 6.00
C GLN A 73 1.53 8.71 6.49
N THR A 74 0.84 9.36 7.45
CA THR A 74 1.34 10.62 8.04
C THR A 74 2.62 10.44 8.87
N MET A 75 2.84 9.26 9.44
CA MET A 75 4.08 8.94 10.15
C MET A 75 5.24 8.66 9.18
N PHE A 76 4.98 7.99 8.05
CA PHE A 76 6.00 7.74 7.01
C PHE A 76 6.42 9.01 6.25
N HIS A 77 5.50 9.97 6.13
CA HIS A 77 5.67 11.20 5.36
C HIS A 77 5.51 12.42 6.26
N GLU A 78 6.20 12.42 7.40
CA GLU A 78 6.14 13.49 8.40
C GLU A 78 6.53 14.86 7.81
N ASP A 79 7.47 14.89 6.85
CA ASP A 79 7.91 16.08 6.13
C ASP A 79 6.92 16.55 5.04
N LYS A 80 5.92 15.71 4.69
CA LYS A 80 5.01 15.90 3.55
C LYS A 80 3.55 15.68 3.94
N GLN A 81 3.15 16.08 5.15
CA GLN A 81 1.80 15.83 5.66
C GLN A 81 0.69 16.38 4.77
N ASN A 82 0.80 17.61 4.27
CA ASN A 82 -0.24 18.21 3.41
C ASN A 82 -0.47 17.39 2.13
N LYS A 83 0.62 17.04 1.42
CA LYS A 83 0.55 16.17 0.23
C LYS A 83 -0.02 14.81 0.57
N THR A 84 0.38 14.23 1.70
CA THR A 84 -0.12 12.93 2.16
C THR A 84 -1.61 12.94 2.44
N LEU A 85 -2.12 13.98 3.10
CA LEU A 85 -3.55 14.14 3.39
C LEU A 85 -4.38 14.32 2.12
N GLU A 86 -3.87 15.09 1.15
CA GLU A 86 -4.50 15.25 -0.17
C GLU A 86 -4.61 13.91 -0.91
N VAL A 87 -3.51 13.15 -0.98
CA VAL A 87 -3.48 11.80 -1.59
C VAL A 87 -4.47 10.87 -0.93
N LEU A 88 -4.53 10.86 0.40
CA LEU A 88 -5.45 10.02 1.16
C LEU A 88 -6.92 10.35 0.85
N GLU A 89 -7.26 11.63 0.74
CA GLU A 89 -8.63 12.05 0.41
C GLU A 89 -9.02 11.63 -1.01
N ILE A 90 -8.12 11.83 -1.99
CA ILE A 90 -8.34 11.39 -3.37
C ILE A 90 -8.54 9.87 -3.41
N CYS A 91 -7.65 9.10 -2.78
CA CYS A 91 -7.71 7.64 -2.82
C CYS A 91 -8.91 7.08 -2.06
N LYS A 92 -9.35 7.71 -0.97
CA LYS A 92 -10.57 7.32 -0.27
C LYS A 92 -11.82 7.48 -1.13
N ASN A 93 -11.83 8.49 -1.99
CA ASN A 93 -12.93 8.74 -2.91
C ASN A 93 -12.92 7.79 -4.12
N ASN A 94 -11.74 7.33 -4.56
CA ASN A 94 -11.58 6.51 -5.76
C ASN A 94 -11.53 4.99 -5.51
N VAL A 95 -11.00 4.56 -4.35
CA VAL A 95 -10.87 3.14 -4.01
C VAL A 95 -12.04 2.72 -3.12
N LYS A 96 -12.93 1.90 -3.67
CA LYS A 96 -14.14 1.42 -2.99
C LYS A 96 -13.94 0.00 -2.47
N ASP A 97 -14.46 -0.24 -1.27
CA ASP A 97 -14.58 -1.58 -0.69
C ASP A 97 -15.46 -2.49 -1.57
N GLY A 98 -15.37 -3.80 -1.34
CA GLY A 98 -16.27 -4.80 -1.95
C GLY A 98 -15.65 -5.61 -3.08
N GLU A 99 -14.44 -5.26 -3.51
CA GLU A 99 -13.65 -6.09 -4.42
C GLU A 99 -12.93 -7.22 -3.68
N GLU A 100 -12.43 -8.19 -4.44
CA GLU A 100 -11.53 -9.22 -3.92
C GLU A 100 -10.25 -8.56 -3.37
N LYS A 101 -9.76 -9.07 -2.24
CA LYS A 101 -8.72 -8.41 -1.44
C LYS A 101 -7.42 -8.12 -2.19
N CYS A 102 -6.99 -8.98 -3.11
CA CYS A 102 -5.78 -8.74 -3.91
C CYS A 102 -5.97 -7.54 -4.84
N GLU A 103 -7.12 -7.48 -5.53
CA GLU A 103 -7.45 -6.34 -6.40
C GLU A 103 -7.63 -5.04 -5.60
N LEU A 104 -8.36 -5.09 -4.49
CA LEU A 104 -8.56 -3.94 -3.62
C LEU A 104 -7.23 -3.36 -3.11
N SER A 105 -6.32 -4.23 -2.66
CA SER A 105 -5.01 -3.82 -2.14
C SER A 105 -4.11 -3.27 -3.23
N PHE A 106 -4.17 -3.84 -4.43
CA PHE A 106 -3.47 -3.31 -5.59
C PHE A 106 -3.97 -1.91 -5.95
N LYS A 107 -5.29 -1.69 -6.01
CA LYS A 107 -5.87 -0.36 -6.28
C LYS A 107 -5.49 0.68 -5.24
N LEU A 108 -5.50 0.30 -3.95
CA LEU A 108 -5.03 1.17 -2.89
C LEU A 108 -3.57 1.56 -3.11
N ALA A 109 -2.67 0.57 -3.28
CA ALA A 109 -1.25 0.82 -3.44
C ALA A 109 -0.96 1.67 -4.69
N LYS A 110 -1.62 1.36 -5.81
CA LYS A 110 -1.52 2.13 -7.07
C LYS A 110 -1.95 3.58 -6.85
N CYS A 111 -3.14 3.82 -6.29
CA CYS A 111 -3.63 5.17 -6.06
C CYS A 111 -2.71 5.98 -5.14
N LEU A 112 -2.31 5.41 -4.00
CA LEU A 112 -1.44 6.09 -3.04
C LEU A 112 -0.12 6.49 -3.69
N GLN A 113 0.46 5.61 -4.50
CA GLN A 113 1.71 5.90 -5.17
C GLN A 113 1.52 6.94 -6.29
N GLU A 114 0.59 6.72 -7.22
CA GLU A 114 0.38 7.62 -8.36
C GLU A 114 0.09 9.04 -7.90
N GLU A 115 -0.87 9.24 -6.99
CA GLU A 115 -1.24 10.58 -6.54
C GLU A 115 -0.12 11.24 -5.71
N PHE A 116 0.72 10.45 -5.01
CA PHE A 116 1.87 10.98 -4.27
C PHE A 116 2.99 11.47 -5.20
N PHE A 117 3.23 10.80 -6.32
CA PHE A 117 4.24 11.18 -7.31
C PHE A 117 3.71 12.08 -8.43
N LYS A 118 2.39 12.24 -8.56
CA LYS A 118 1.76 13.14 -9.52
C LYS A 118 2.21 14.58 -9.31
N GLY A 119 2.68 15.19 -10.40
CA GLY A 119 3.15 16.58 -10.44
C GLY A 119 4.58 16.79 -9.90
N LYS A 120 5.38 15.73 -9.76
CA LYS A 120 6.84 15.83 -9.64
C LYS A 120 7.51 15.94 -11.01
#